data_AF-A0A2W6D6G4-F1
#
_entry.id   AF-A0A2W6D6G4-F1
#
_cell.length_a   1.000
_cell.length_b   1.000
_cell.length_c   1.000
_cell.angle_alpha   90.00
_cell.angle_beta   90.00
_cell.angle_gamma   90.00
#
_symmetry.space_group_name_H-M   'P 1'
#
loop_
_entity.id
_entity.type
_entity.pdbx_description
1 polymer ?
#
loop_
_entity_poly.entity_id
_entity_poly.type
_entity_poly.pdbx_seq_one_letter_code
_entity_poly.pdbx_strand_id
1 'polypeptide(L)'
;GNDILHTRSAQWRRDVSDLVATVPDGTVLATVTRGMRERKVAPVNAHILAAAAGRGLLVADLWARTGPPYRGKYADLLHPNERGYRDYTAALAEAIGLPRP
;
A
#
# COMPACT_ATOMS: atom_id res chain seq x y z
N GLY A 1 1.67 5.45 -5.73
CA GLY A 1 0.71 6.47 -5.26
C GLY A 1 0.33 7.42 -6.39
N ASN A 2 1.27 8.26 -6.83
CA ASN A 2 1.04 9.31 -7.83
C ASN A 2 0.46 8.79 -9.15
N ASP A 3 0.97 7.67 -9.67
CA ASP A 3 0.54 7.11 -10.97
C ASP A 3 -0.94 6.71 -10.98
N ILE A 4 -1.52 6.35 -9.84
CA ILE A 4 -2.94 5.98 -9.74
C ILE A 4 -3.84 7.18 -10.09
N LEU A 5 -3.34 8.40 -9.87
CA LEU A 5 -4.07 9.64 -10.16
C LEU A 5 -3.97 10.04 -11.63
N HIS A 6 -2.87 9.69 -12.31
CA HIS A 6 -2.49 10.27 -13.61
C HIS A 6 -2.27 9.26 -14.74
N THR A 7 -2.15 7.97 -14.44
CA THR A 7 -1.73 6.93 -15.40
C THR A 7 -2.90 6.02 -15.78
N ARG A 8 -2.92 5.56 -17.04
CA ARG A 8 -3.95 4.63 -17.56
C ARG A 8 -3.85 3.27 -16.88
N SER A 9 -4.98 2.57 -16.73
CA SER A 9 -5.03 1.31 -15.97
C SER A 9 -4.14 0.20 -16.49
N ALA A 10 -3.97 0.10 -17.81
CA ALA A 10 -3.09 -0.89 -18.40
C ALA A 10 -1.60 -0.62 -18.09
N GLN A 11 -1.23 0.65 -17.93
CA GLN A 11 0.15 1.03 -17.71
C GLN A 11 0.57 0.72 -16.27
N TRP A 12 -0.16 1.19 -15.25
CA TRP A 12 0.21 0.89 -13.86
C TRP A 12 0.19 -0.61 -13.55
N ARG A 13 -0.66 -1.40 -14.22
CA ARG A 13 -0.67 -2.86 -14.05
C ARG A 13 0.64 -3.49 -14.52
N ARG A 14 1.12 -3.10 -15.70
CA ARG A 14 2.41 -3.56 -16.22
C ARG A 14 3.53 -3.12 -15.31
N ASP A 15 3.58 -1.83 -14.97
CA ASP A 15 4.65 -1.27 -14.14
C ASP A 15 4.74 -1.95 -12.77
N VAL A 16 3.60 -2.22 -12.12
CA VAL A 16 3.57 -2.97 -10.85
C VAL A 16 4.05 -4.41 -11.04
N SER A 17 3.61 -5.10 -12.10
CA SER A 17 4.06 -6.47 -12.38
C SER A 17 5.57 -6.53 -12.65
N ASP A 18 6.09 -5.62 -13.46
CA ASP A 18 7.51 -5.55 -13.83
C ASP A 18 8.37 -5.20 -12.60
N LEU A 19 7.91 -4.28 -11.76
CA LEU A 19 8.55 -3.96 -10.49
C LEU A 19 8.59 -5.19 -9.57
N VAL A 20 7.45 -5.84 -9.33
CA VAL A 20 7.37 -7.03 -8.46
C VAL A 20 8.24 -8.17 -8.98
N ALA A 21 8.34 -8.33 -10.30
CA ALA A 21 9.19 -9.35 -10.91
C ALA A 21 10.70 -9.10 -10.66
N THR A 22 11.11 -7.85 -10.46
CA THR A 22 12.52 -7.44 -10.43
C THR A 22 13.07 -7.13 -9.03
N VAL A 23 12.21 -6.91 -8.04
CA VAL A 23 12.67 -6.65 -6.67
C VAL A 23 13.36 -7.87 -6.04
N PRO A 24 14.35 -7.68 -5.14
CA PRO A 24 14.98 -8.76 -4.41
C PRO A 24 14.01 -9.55 -3.52
N ASP A 25 14.38 -10.79 -3.21
CA ASP A 25 13.68 -11.57 -2.18
C ASP A 25 13.79 -10.90 -0.80
N GLY A 26 12.77 -11.10 0.03
CA GLY A 26 12.63 -10.39 1.31
C GLY A 26 12.14 -8.94 1.18
N THR A 27 11.89 -8.44 -0.04
CA THR A 27 11.24 -7.14 -0.25
C THR A 27 9.83 -7.15 0.36
N VAL A 28 9.50 -6.07 1.07
CA VAL A 28 8.15 -5.80 1.58
C VAL A 28 7.47 -4.81 0.64
N LEU A 29 6.31 -5.19 0.10
CA LEU A 29 5.48 -4.31 -0.70
C LEU A 29 4.44 -3.64 0.19
N ALA A 30 4.21 -2.35 -0.02
CA ALA A 30 3.15 -1.63 0.68
C ALA A 30 1.91 -1.50 -0.21
N THR A 31 0.73 -1.79 0.33
CA THR A 31 -0.52 -1.40 -0.33
C THR A 31 -0.67 0.12 -0.27
N VAL A 32 -1.37 0.69 -1.24
CA VAL A 32 -1.71 2.12 -1.23
C VAL A 32 -2.83 2.36 -0.23
N THR A 33 -2.87 3.52 0.41
CA THR A 33 -3.78 3.76 1.54
C THR A 33 -5.22 4.11 1.14
N ARG A 34 -6.18 3.86 2.04
CA ARG A 34 -7.61 4.13 1.81
C ARG A 34 -7.98 5.62 1.76
N GLY A 35 -7.10 6.50 2.24
CA GLY A 35 -7.27 7.96 2.11
C GLY A 35 -7.19 8.49 0.67
N MET A 36 -6.71 7.68 -0.27
CA MET A 36 -6.75 7.99 -1.70
C MET A 36 -8.13 7.67 -2.33
N ARG A 37 -8.35 8.01 -3.61
CA ARG A 37 -9.61 7.73 -4.33
C ARG A 37 -9.94 6.23 -4.33
N GLU A 38 -10.74 5.76 -3.37
CA GLU A 38 -10.96 4.35 -3.05
C GLU A 38 -11.26 3.48 -4.29
N ARG A 39 -12.20 3.93 -5.13
CA ARG A 39 -12.59 3.24 -6.36
C ARG A 39 -11.45 3.04 -7.36
N LYS A 40 -10.47 3.95 -7.39
CA LYS A 40 -9.28 3.82 -8.24
C LYS A 40 -8.21 2.94 -7.59
N VAL A 41 -8.13 2.93 -6.26
CA VAL A 41 -7.03 2.32 -5.52
C VAL A 41 -7.31 0.86 -5.18
N ALA A 42 -8.56 0.49 -4.90
CA ALA A 42 -8.96 -0.89 -4.66
C ALA A 42 -8.45 -1.87 -5.73
N PRO A 43 -8.63 -1.63 -7.05
CA PRO A 43 -8.09 -2.54 -8.06
C PRO A 43 -6.55 -2.54 -8.12
N VAL A 44 -5.89 -1.46 -7.71
CA VAL A 44 -4.41 -1.39 -7.66
C VAL A 44 -3.89 -2.25 -6.52
N ASN A 45 -4.48 -2.14 -5.33
CA ASN A 45 -4.10 -2.96 -4.18
C ASN A 45 -4.39 -4.43 -4.41
N ALA A 46 -5.50 -4.78 -5.06
CA ALA A 46 -5.78 -6.15 -5.45
C ALA A 46 -4.68 -6.72 -6.38
N HIS A 47 -4.19 -5.90 -7.32
CA HIS A 47 -3.10 -6.29 -8.22
C HIS A 47 -1.76 -6.44 -7.49
N ILE A 48 -1.43 -5.50 -6.58
CA ILE A 48 -0.23 -5.59 -5.73
C ILE A 48 -0.24 -6.88 -4.90
N LEU A 49 -1.37 -7.18 -4.24
CA LEU A 49 -1.53 -8.38 -3.43
C LEU A 49 -1.36 -9.66 -4.25
N ALA A 50 -1.97 -9.72 -5.44
CA ALA A 50 -1.84 -10.86 -6.33
C ALA A 50 -0.40 -11.06 -6.84
N ALA A 51 0.26 -9.97 -7.24
CA ALA A 51 1.64 -10.01 -7.71
C ALA A 51 2.61 -10.44 -6.58
N ALA A 52 2.43 -9.89 -5.38
CA ALA A 52 3.22 -10.25 -4.20
C ALA A 52 3.07 -11.73 -3.85
N ALA A 53 1.83 -12.24 -3.84
CA ALA A 53 1.54 -13.65 -3.57
C ALA A 53 2.20 -14.58 -4.60
N GLY A 54 2.18 -14.21 -5.88
CA GLY A 54 2.86 -14.98 -6.95
C GLY A 54 4.38 -15.07 -6.80
N ARG A 55 5.00 -14.11 -6.11
CA ARG A 55 6.45 -14.05 -5.81
C ARG A 55 6.81 -14.49 -4.38
N GLY A 56 5.83 -14.77 -3.53
CA GLY A 56 6.06 -15.05 -2.10
C GLY A 56 6.58 -13.85 -1.30
N LEU A 57 6.32 -12.62 -1.74
CA LEU A 57 6.77 -11.40 -1.06
C LEU A 57 5.86 -11.02 0.10
N LEU A 58 6.46 -10.39 1.12
CA LEU A 58 5.74 -9.83 2.26
C LEU A 58 4.96 -8.58 1.84
N VAL A 59 3.80 -8.36 2.46
CA VAL A 59 2.98 -7.18 2.20
C VAL A 59 2.67 -6.44 3.50
N ALA A 60 3.01 -5.16 3.54
CA ALA A 60 2.50 -4.22 4.53
C ALA A 60 1.15 -3.69 4.06
N ASP A 61 0.07 -4.21 4.65
CA ASP A 61 -1.29 -3.83 4.28
C ASP A 61 -1.71 -2.48 4.91
N LEU A 62 -1.13 -1.40 4.39
CA LEU A 62 -1.48 -0.04 4.78
C LEU A 62 -2.96 0.25 4.54
N TRP A 63 -3.57 -0.33 3.50
CA TRP A 63 -4.99 -0.19 3.18
C TRP A 63 -5.91 -0.71 4.29
N ALA A 64 -5.61 -1.88 4.87
CA ALA A 64 -6.35 -2.41 6.01
C ALA A 64 -6.18 -1.53 7.26
N ARG A 65 -4.97 -1.05 7.53
CA ARG A 65 -4.64 -0.26 8.75
C ARG A 65 -5.12 1.20 8.67
N THR A 66 -5.19 1.75 7.47
CA THR A 66 -5.73 3.10 7.20
C THR A 66 -7.24 3.11 6.93
N GLY A 67 -7.93 1.99 7.20
CA GLY A 67 -9.38 1.90 7.07
C GLY A 67 -10.16 2.84 8.00
N PRO A 68 -11.49 2.95 7.77
CA PRO A 68 -12.36 3.85 8.49
C PRO A 68 -12.25 3.72 10.01
N PRO A 69 -12.35 4.82 10.78
CA PRO A 69 -12.51 6.19 10.29
C PRO A 69 -11.20 6.80 9.75
N TYR A 70 -11.26 7.34 8.53
CA TYR A 70 -10.16 8.03 7.85
C TYR A 70 -9.98 9.47 8.35
N ARG A 71 -11.06 10.10 8.84
CA ARG A 71 -11.02 11.46 9.39
C ARG A 71 -10.07 11.52 10.58
N GLY A 72 -9.14 12.47 10.54
CA GLY A 72 -8.16 12.70 11.60
C GLY A 72 -6.94 11.79 11.56
N LYS A 73 -6.72 11.02 10.48
CA LYS A 73 -5.47 10.27 10.24
C LYS A 73 -4.56 10.92 9.18
N TYR A 74 -5.05 11.93 8.50
CA TYR A 74 -4.34 12.64 7.44
C TYR A 74 -4.23 14.12 7.78
N ALA A 75 -3.05 14.70 7.56
CA ALA A 75 -2.79 16.13 7.74
C ALA A 75 -3.40 16.95 6.59
N ASP A 76 -3.48 16.34 5.41
CA ASP A 76 -4.22 16.83 4.25
C ASP A 76 -5.08 15.70 3.65
N LEU A 77 -5.30 15.68 2.34
CA LEU A 77 -6.09 14.65 1.67
C LEU A 77 -5.33 13.32 1.47
N LEU A 78 -4.00 13.29 1.61
CA LEU A 78 -3.16 12.17 1.17
C LEU A 78 -2.05 11.80 2.15
N HIS A 79 -1.50 12.76 2.88
CA HIS A 79 -0.36 12.58 3.77
C HIS A 79 -0.81 12.29 5.20
N PRO A 80 -0.33 11.19 5.82
CA PRO A 80 -0.71 10.86 7.19
C PRO A 80 -0.26 11.95 8.16
N ASN A 81 -1.07 12.23 9.18
CA ASN A 81 -0.63 12.97 10.36
C ASN A 81 0.03 11.98 11.35
N GLU A 82 0.37 12.44 12.56
CA GLU A 82 1.01 11.58 13.56
C GLU A 82 0.24 10.27 13.83
N ARG A 83 -1.10 10.35 13.90
CA ARG A 83 -1.94 9.16 14.09
C ARG A 83 -1.85 8.22 12.88
N GLY A 84 -1.90 8.77 11.66
CA GLY A 84 -1.73 7.98 10.44
C GLY A 84 -0.35 7.33 10.35
N TYR A 85 0.70 8.02 10.79
CA TYR A 85 2.06 7.44 10.84
C TYR A 85 2.13 6.26 11.82
N ARG A 86 1.46 6.33 12.98
CA ARG A 86 1.38 5.17 13.89
C ARG A 86 0.73 3.96 13.23
N ASP A 87 -0.33 4.18 12.44
CA ASP A 87 -0.98 3.09 11.68
C ASP A 87 -0.05 2.51 10.61
N TYR A 88 0.74 3.35 9.92
CA TYR A 88 1.73 2.91 8.94
C TYR A 88 2.83 2.10 9.61
N THR A 89 3.39 2.60 10.71
CA THR A 89 4.45 1.92 11.46
C THR A 89 3.96 0.57 11.96
N ALA A 90 2.72 0.49 12.48
CA ALA A 90 2.14 -0.78 12.90
C ALA A 90 2.00 -1.79 11.74
N ALA A 91 1.55 -1.33 10.57
CA ALA A 91 1.43 -2.18 9.37
C ALA A 91 2.78 -2.69 8.88
N LEU A 92 3.80 -1.83 8.88
CA LEU A 92 5.15 -2.18 8.45
C LEU A 92 5.80 -3.12 9.46
N ALA A 93 5.75 -2.81 10.75
CA ALA A 93 6.28 -3.66 11.81
C ALA A 93 5.69 -5.08 11.76
N GLU A 94 4.37 -5.18 11.60
CA GLU A 94 3.67 -6.46 11.41
C GLU A 94 4.18 -7.23 10.19
N ALA A 95 4.36 -6.56 9.05
CA ALA A 95 4.83 -7.19 7.82
C ALA A 95 6.25 -7.77 7.95
N ILE A 96 7.10 -7.20 8.79
CA ILE A 96 8.48 -7.68 9.03
C ILE A 96 8.65 -8.41 10.36
N GLY A 97 7.56 -8.73 11.06
CA GLY A 97 7.60 -9.49 12.32
C GLY A 97 8.20 -8.74 13.51
N LEU A 98 8.22 -7.41 13.50
CA LEU A 98 8.62 -6.61 14.66
C LEU A 98 7.46 -6.46 15.65
N PRO A 99 7.77 -6.39 16.97
CA PRO A 99 6.77 -6.05 17.97
C PRO A 99 6.17 -4.67 17.71
N ARG A 100 4.91 -4.47 18.09
CA ARG A 100 4.24 -3.18 17.89
C ARG A 100 4.90 -2.10 18.77
N PRO A 101 5.13 -0.91 18.22
CA PRO A 101 5.53 0.27 19.00
C PRO A 101 4.37 0.81 19.85
#